data_AF-A0A429X9R6-F1
#
_entry.id   AF-A0A429X9R6-F1
#
_cell.length_a   1.000
_cell.length_b   1.000
_cell.length_c   1.000
_cell.angle_alpha   90.00
_cell.angle_beta   90.00
_cell.angle_gamma   90.00
#
_symmetry.space_group_name_H-M   'P 1'
#
loop_
_entity.id
_entity.type
_entity.pdbx_description
1 polymer ?
#
loop_
_entity_poly.entity_id
_entity_poly.type
_entity_poly.pdbx_seq_one_letter_code
_entity_poly.pdbx_strand_id
1 'polypeptide(L)'
;MARKQIAIAYYEKTDEQKRRHINYVRNKIRKGNDPILQSMMEVVERHLKKHHADFYVHDVSLYRNTEGAPFLWIVREYGTHFVDLYSEKFLDNEVWDAKAHFEAILFNSRKEIKGIYLIENGKMQRLSEQSALATLAIKESIVRKNLECDIKKQCERG
;
A
#
# COMPACT_ATOMS: atom_id res chain seq x y z
N MET A 1 3.06 16.20 -11.86
CA MET A 1 1.61 16.47 -11.65
C MET A 1 1.18 15.78 -10.36
N ALA A 2 0.56 16.51 -9.43
CA ALA A 2 0.37 16.07 -8.04
C ALA A 2 -0.72 14.99 -7.89
N ARG A 3 -0.48 14.03 -6.99
CA ARG A 3 -1.29 12.84 -6.62
C ARG A 3 -2.82 13.04 -6.61
N LYS A 4 -3.29 14.23 -6.24
CA LYS A 4 -4.71 14.62 -6.19
C LYS A 4 -5.37 14.73 -7.59
N GLN A 5 -4.64 15.20 -8.60
CA GLN A 5 -5.21 15.48 -9.94
C GLN A 5 -5.58 14.22 -10.72
N ILE A 6 -4.83 13.11 -10.55
CA ILE A 6 -5.10 11.86 -11.27
C ILE A 6 -6.36 11.15 -10.72
N ALA A 7 -6.52 11.11 -9.40
CA ALA A 7 -7.68 10.52 -8.75
C ALA A 7 -8.96 11.33 -9.02
N ILE A 8 -8.91 12.65 -8.87
CA ILE A 8 -10.03 13.55 -9.18
C ILE A 8 -10.46 13.39 -10.65
N ALA A 9 -9.50 13.38 -11.58
CA ALA A 9 -9.76 13.20 -12.99
C ALA A 9 -10.31 11.80 -13.37
N TYR A 10 -10.21 10.78 -12.52
CA TYR A 10 -10.85 9.48 -12.74
C TYR A 10 -12.30 9.47 -12.27
N TYR A 11 -12.60 10.02 -11.09
CA TYR A 11 -13.96 9.98 -10.54
C TYR A 11 -14.94 10.90 -11.29
N GLU A 12 -14.43 11.95 -11.95
CA GLU A 12 -15.19 12.85 -12.83
C GLU A 12 -15.49 12.26 -14.23
N LYS A 13 -14.91 11.10 -14.57
CA LYS A 13 -15.14 10.44 -15.87
C LYS A 13 -16.49 9.74 -15.92
N THR A 14 -17.01 9.59 -17.15
CA THR A 14 -18.17 8.72 -17.42
C THR A 14 -17.83 7.25 -17.13
N ASP A 15 -18.84 6.42 -16.88
CA ASP A 15 -18.63 4.99 -16.62
C ASP A 15 -17.90 4.28 -17.77
N GLU A 16 -18.16 4.69 -19.02
CA GLU A 16 -17.46 4.15 -20.17
C GLU A 16 -15.96 4.52 -20.15
N GLN A 17 -15.65 5.78 -19.85
CA GLN A 17 -14.26 6.25 -19.73
C GLN A 17 -13.52 5.55 -18.58
N LYS A 18 -14.18 5.37 -17.43
CA LYS A 18 -13.68 4.59 -16.29
C LYS A 18 -13.37 3.16 -16.71
N ARG A 19 -14.31 2.47 -17.37
CA ARG A 19 -14.13 1.11 -17.88
C ARG A 19 -12.96 1.00 -18.86
N ARG A 20 -12.85 1.94 -19.81
CA ARG A 20 -11.73 2.00 -20.77
C ARG A 20 -10.39 2.15 -20.04
N HIS A 21 -10.34 2.98 -19.01
CA HIS A 21 -9.15 3.18 -18.19
C HIS A 21 -8.73 1.90 -17.45
N ILE A 22 -9.63 1.22 -16.72
CA ILE A 22 -9.22 -0.01 -16.01
C ILE A 22 -8.78 -1.08 -17.00
N ASN A 23 -9.46 -1.21 -18.16
CA ASN A 23 -9.06 -2.17 -19.19
C ASN A 23 -7.66 -1.87 -19.75
N TYR A 24 -7.34 -0.59 -19.94
CA TYR A 24 -6.01 -0.17 -20.35
C TYR A 24 -4.94 -0.54 -19.31
N VAL A 25 -5.17 -0.23 -18.03
CA VAL A 25 -4.23 -0.55 -16.94
C VAL A 25 -4.08 -2.06 -16.79
N ARG A 26 -5.18 -2.81 -16.77
CA ARG A 26 -5.19 -4.29 -16.73
C ARG A 26 -4.35 -4.89 -17.86
N ASN A 27 -4.57 -4.45 -19.10
CA ASN A 27 -3.82 -4.95 -20.25
C ASN A 27 -2.33 -4.62 -20.18
N LYS A 28 -1.99 -3.43 -19.64
CA LYS A 28 -0.59 -3.06 -19.40
C LYS A 28 0.09 -3.96 -18.38
N ILE A 29 -0.60 -4.33 -17.29
CA ILE A 29 -0.06 -5.26 -16.28
C ILE A 29 0.13 -6.65 -16.89
N ARG A 30 -0.88 -7.17 -17.59
CA ARG A 30 -0.84 -8.49 -18.26
C ARG A 30 0.30 -8.64 -19.25
N LYS A 31 0.60 -7.58 -20.02
CA LYS A 31 1.68 -7.58 -21.03
C LYS A 31 3.04 -7.15 -20.48
N GLY A 32 3.10 -6.69 -19.23
CA GLY A 32 4.34 -6.25 -18.59
C GLY A 32 5.17 -7.41 -18.06
N ASN A 33 6.35 -7.09 -17.53
CA ASN A 33 7.28 -8.04 -16.92
C ASN A 33 7.38 -7.86 -15.39
N ASP A 34 6.35 -7.29 -14.76
CA ASP A 34 6.32 -7.05 -13.32
C ASP A 34 5.54 -8.16 -12.62
N PRO A 35 6.23 -9.15 -12.03
CA PRO A 35 5.57 -10.30 -11.41
C PRO A 35 4.75 -9.93 -10.17
N ILE A 36 5.08 -8.82 -9.50
CA ILE A 36 4.37 -8.37 -8.31
C ILE A 36 3.05 -7.73 -8.72
N LEU A 37 3.07 -6.81 -9.69
CA LEU A 37 1.82 -6.22 -10.20
C LEU A 37 0.89 -7.28 -10.81
N GLN A 38 1.45 -8.30 -11.47
CA GLN A 38 0.67 -9.43 -11.97
C GLN A 38 0.03 -10.23 -10.84
N SER A 39 0.80 -10.56 -9.79
CA SER A 39 0.28 -11.26 -8.60
C SER A 39 -0.81 -10.46 -7.88
N MET A 40 -0.60 -9.15 -7.69
CA MET A 40 -1.61 -8.27 -7.07
C MET A 40 -2.89 -8.23 -7.92
N MET A 41 -2.76 -8.12 -9.25
CA MET A 41 -3.89 -8.15 -10.17
C MET A 41 -4.69 -9.47 -10.05
N GLU A 42 -4.02 -10.62 -9.99
CA GLU A 42 -4.69 -11.91 -9.80
C GLU A 42 -5.48 -11.99 -8.50
N VAL A 43 -4.91 -11.47 -7.40
CA VAL A 43 -5.59 -11.40 -6.10
C VAL A 43 -6.85 -10.53 -6.20
N VAL A 44 -6.75 -9.37 -6.85
CA VAL A 44 -7.90 -8.47 -7.06
C VAL A 44 -8.96 -9.10 -7.94
N GLU A 45 -8.59 -9.72 -9.07
CA GLU A 45 -9.55 -10.36 -9.97
C GLU A 45 -10.26 -11.56 -9.29
N ARG A 46 -9.59 -12.22 -8.34
CA ARG A 46 -10.16 -13.31 -7.53
C ARG A 46 -11.13 -12.81 -6.46
N HIS A 47 -10.78 -11.75 -5.73
CA HIS A 47 -11.48 -11.35 -4.51
C HIS A 47 -12.38 -10.10 -4.67
N LEU A 48 -12.06 -9.20 -5.59
CA LEU A 48 -12.68 -7.88 -5.74
C LEU A 48 -13.42 -7.75 -7.09
N LYS A 49 -14.51 -8.52 -7.25
CA LYS A 49 -15.26 -8.55 -8.53
C LYS A 49 -15.88 -7.20 -8.92
N LYS A 50 -16.42 -6.46 -7.95
CA LYS A 50 -17.13 -5.18 -8.18
C LYS A 50 -16.31 -3.95 -7.80
N HIS A 51 -15.30 -4.11 -6.94
CA HIS A 51 -14.53 -3.00 -6.34
C HIS A 51 -13.05 -3.02 -6.77
N HIS A 52 -12.80 -3.30 -8.04
CA HIS A 52 -11.42 -3.34 -8.56
C HIS A 52 -10.85 -1.96 -8.92
N ALA A 53 -11.66 -0.90 -8.87
CA ALA A 53 -11.23 0.45 -9.24
C ALA A 53 -10.12 0.95 -8.33
N ASP A 54 -10.20 0.67 -7.02
CA ASP A 54 -9.20 1.09 -6.04
C ASP A 54 -7.81 0.56 -6.41
N PHE A 55 -7.73 -0.72 -6.82
CA PHE A 55 -6.49 -1.30 -7.29
C PHE A 55 -5.98 -0.66 -8.58
N TYR A 56 -6.80 -0.65 -9.64
CA TYR A 56 -6.35 -0.22 -10.97
C TYR A 56 -6.05 1.28 -11.05
N VAL A 57 -6.62 2.09 -10.16
CA VAL A 57 -6.46 3.56 -10.17
C VAL A 57 -5.47 4.01 -9.11
N HIS A 58 -5.60 3.53 -7.86
CA HIS A 58 -4.80 4.01 -6.74
C HIS A 58 -3.59 3.12 -6.49
N ASP A 59 -3.79 1.82 -6.26
CA ASP A 59 -2.69 0.94 -5.83
C ASP A 59 -1.61 0.81 -6.90
N VAL A 60 -1.97 0.67 -8.17
CA VAL A 60 -0.98 0.58 -9.27
C VAL A 60 -0.16 1.87 -9.37
N SER A 61 -0.79 3.02 -9.10
CA SER A 61 -0.10 4.31 -9.09
C SER A 61 0.85 4.39 -7.87
N LEU A 62 0.36 4.02 -6.69
CA LEU A 62 1.15 4.00 -5.45
C LEU A 62 2.36 3.08 -5.58
N TYR A 63 2.14 1.84 -6.02
CA TYR A 63 3.18 0.83 -6.23
C TYR A 63 4.32 1.35 -7.11
N ARG A 64 3.99 2.04 -8.21
CA ARG A 64 5.01 2.60 -9.12
C ARG A 64 5.77 3.77 -8.51
N ASN A 65 5.13 4.53 -7.62
CA ASN A 65 5.72 5.71 -6.99
C ASN A 65 6.49 5.39 -5.72
N THR A 66 6.35 4.20 -5.13
CA THR A 66 7.10 3.81 -3.94
C THR A 66 8.51 3.31 -4.24
N GLU A 67 8.92 3.17 -5.50
CA GLU A 67 10.31 2.88 -5.93
C GLU A 67 10.99 1.73 -5.15
N GLY A 68 10.24 0.69 -4.80
CA GLY A 68 10.76 -0.47 -4.05
C GLY A 68 10.72 -0.34 -2.52
N ALA A 69 10.23 0.78 -1.98
CA ALA A 69 9.97 0.93 -0.56
C ALA A 69 8.96 -0.13 -0.08
N PRO A 70 9.20 -0.75 1.10
CA PRO A 70 8.35 -1.80 1.62
C PRO A 70 6.98 -1.26 2.02
N PHE A 71 5.93 -2.05 1.77
CA PHE A 71 4.57 -1.71 2.17
C PHE A 71 3.74 -2.94 2.55
N LEU A 72 2.73 -2.74 3.39
CA LEU A 72 1.63 -3.70 3.53
C LEU A 72 0.50 -3.32 2.57
N TRP A 73 0.00 -4.32 1.86
CA TRP A 73 -1.18 -4.22 1.03
C TRP A 73 -2.29 -5.09 1.60
N ILE A 74 -3.41 -4.47 1.93
CA ILE A 74 -4.54 -5.13 2.58
C ILE A 74 -5.68 -5.18 1.58
N VAL A 75 -6.13 -6.39 1.25
CA VAL A 75 -7.27 -6.63 0.36
C VAL A 75 -8.49 -6.89 1.22
N ARG A 76 -9.55 -6.09 1.03
CA ARG A 76 -10.83 -6.20 1.73
C ARG A 76 -11.92 -6.64 0.76
N GLU A 77 -13.16 -6.72 1.22
CA GLU A 77 -14.31 -7.04 0.36
C GLU A 77 -14.67 -5.89 -0.60
N TYR A 78 -14.52 -4.66 -0.12
CA TYR A 78 -14.96 -3.44 -0.80
C TYR A 78 -13.82 -2.55 -1.31
N GLY A 79 -12.60 -3.07 -1.39
CA GLY A 79 -11.45 -2.32 -1.89
C GLY A 79 -10.13 -2.79 -1.29
N THR A 80 -9.15 -1.92 -1.32
CA THR A 80 -7.79 -2.18 -0.86
C THR A 80 -7.30 -1.06 0.06
N HIS A 81 -6.23 -1.31 0.79
CA HIS A 81 -5.48 -0.32 1.55
C HIS A 81 -3.99 -0.52 1.36
N PHE A 82 -3.26 0.60 1.37
CA PHE A 82 -1.82 0.66 1.24
C PHE A 82 -1.24 1.31 2.49
N VAL A 83 -0.38 0.58 3.22
CA VAL A 83 0.30 1.06 4.42
C VAL A 83 1.80 1.12 4.13
N ASP A 84 2.32 2.33 4.02
CA ASP A 84 3.74 2.61 3.76
C ASP A 84 4.59 2.28 5.00
N LEU A 85 5.51 1.32 4.87
CA LEU A 85 6.38 0.89 5.96
C LEU A 85 7.72 1.64 6.01
N TYR A 86 7.95 2.59 5.08
CA TYR A 86 9.13 3.44 5.06
C TYR A 86 8.85 4.85 5.62
N SER A 87 7.58 5.16 5.94
CA SER A 87 7.23 6.43 6.57
C SER A 87 8.02 6.65 7.86
N GLU A 88 8.72 7.78 7.97
CA GLU A 88 9.38 8.21 9.21
C GLU A 88 8.45 9.04 10.10
N LYS A 89 7.14 9.06 9.79
CA LYS A 89 6.16 9.86 10.51
C LYS A 89 5.68 9.17 11.76
N PHE A 90 5.72 9.92 12.86
CA PHE A 90 5.09 9.58 14.12
C PHE A 90 4.00 10.61 14.42
N LEU A 91 2.91 10.13 15.03
CA LEU A 91 1.84 10.97 15.56
C LEU A 91 2.30 11.66 16.84
N ASP A 92 1.55 12.66 17.32
CA ASP A 92 1.90 13.47 18.49
C ASP A 92 2.11 12.65 19.78
N ASN A 93 1.54 11.44 19.86
CA ASN A 93 1.70 10.49 20.96
C ASN A 93 2.85 9.49 20.73
N GLU A 94 3.79 9.82 19.84
CA GLU A 94 4.89 8.98 19.40
C GLU A 94 4.47 7.62 18.82
N VAL A 95 3.22 7.44 18.40
CA VAL A 95 2.81 6.22 17.70
C VAL A 95 3.22 6.33 16.24
N TRP A 96 3.86 5.28 15.71
CA TRP A 96 4.24 5.23 14.31
C TRP A 96 3.00 5.25 13.41
N ASP A 97 2.94 6.18 12.45
CA ASP A 97 1.76 6.43 11.61
C ASP A 97 1.30 5.17 10.86
N ALA A 98 2.24 4.39 10.32
CA ALA A 98 1.94 3.15 9.60
C ALA A 98 1.24 2.11 10.49
N LYS A 99 1.67 2.01 11.76
CA LYS A 99 1.06 1.10 12.74
C LYS A 99 -0.34 1.55 13.11
N ALA A 100 -0.51 2.83 13.42
CA ALA A 100 -1.82 3.41 13.72
C ALA A 100 -2.81 3.20 12.55
N HIS A 101 -2.35 3.42 11.31
CA HIS A 101 -3.16 3.18 10.12
C HIS A 101 -3.58 1.71 9.99
N PHE A 102 -2.66 0.76 10.17
CA PHE A 102 -2.99 -0.66 10.10
C PHE A 102 -3.96 -1.09 11.22
N GLU A 103 -3.75 -0.64 12.45
CA GLU A 103 -4.65 -0.92 13.58
C GLU A 103 -6.04 -0.35 13.35
N ALA A 104 -6.16 0.85 12.77
CA ALA A 104 -7.44 1.43 12.39
C ALA A 104 -8.16 0.60 11.32
N ILE A 105 -7.44 0.03 10.34
CA ILE A 105 -8.02 -0.88 9.35
C ILE A 105 -8.55 -2.15 10.02
N LEU A 106 -7.78 -2.74 10.93
CA LEU A 106 -8.23 -3.91 11.68
C LEU A 106 -9.47 -3.59 12.52
N PHE A 107 -9.49 -2.48 13.25
CA PHE A 107 -10.62 -2.11 14.08
C PHE A 107 -11.91 -1.93 13.27
N ASN A 108 -11.83 -1.26 12.12
CA ASN A 108 -13.01 -0.90 11.32
C ASN A 108 -13.46 -1.99 10.34
N SER A 109 -12.55 -2.83 9.84
CA SER A 109 -12.84 -3.72 8.71
C SER A 109 -12.29 -5.14 8.85
N ARG A 110 -11.96 -5.61 10.06
CA ARG A 110 -11.36 -6.94 10.29
C ARG A 110 -12.07 -8.07 9.54
N LYS A 111 -13.41 -8.10 9.62
CA LYS A 111 -14.25 -9.16 9.05
C LYS A 111 -14.29 -9.15 7.52
N GLU A 112 -13.88 -8.05 6.91
CA GLU A 112 -13.90 -7.86 5.46
C GLU A 112 -12.53 -8.18 4.82
N ILE A 113 -11.48 -8.35 5.62
CA ILE A 113 -10.12 -8.62 5.12
C ILE A 113 -10.10 -10.00 4.44
N LYS A 114 -9.75 -10.00 3.16
CA LYS A 114 -9.53 -11.21 2.34
C LYS A 114 -8.05 -11.61 2.31
N GLY A 115 -7.14 -10.66 2.51
CA GLY A 115 -5.72 -10.95 2.64
C GLY A 115 -4.88 -9.75 3.05
N ILE A 116 -3.76 -10.04 3.70
CA ILE A 116 -2.72 -9.07 4.07
C ILE A 116 -1.44 -9.53 3.39
N TYR A 117 -0.77 -8.63 2.68
CA TYR A 117 0.41 -8.95 1.90
C TYR A 117 1.53 -7.97 2.23
N LEU A 118 2.72 -8.47 2.53
CA LEU A 118 3.95 -7.68 2.58
C LEU A 118 4.58 -7.68 1.19
N ILE A 119 4.81 -6.49 0.65
CA ILE A 119 5.58 -6.31 -0.57
C ILE A 119 6.89 -5.64 -0.18
N GLU A 120 7.99 -6.37 -0.39
CA GLU A 120 9.33 -5.93 -0.02
C GLU A 120 10.36 -6.66 -0.89
N ASN A 121 11.40 -5.96 -1.34
CA ASN A 121 12.52 -6.54 -2.10
C ASN A 121 12.08 -7.37 -3.32
N GLY A 122 11.09 -6.87 -4.06
CA GLY A 122 10.55 -7.55 -5.25
C GLY A 122 9.82 -8.85 -4.94
N LYS A 123 9.40 -9.08 -3.69
CA LYS A 123 8.62 -10.25 -3.26
C LYS A 123 7.28 -9.83 -2.69
N MET A 124 6.27 -10.65 -2.89
CA MET A 124 4.95 -10.51 -2.30
C MET A 124 4.71 -11.73 -1.40
N GLN A 125 4.55 -11.49 -0.11
CA GLN A 125 4.32 -12.52 0.89
C GLN A 125 2.97 -12.32 1.55
N ARG A 126 2.11 -13.34 1.53
CA ARG A 126 0.87 -13.32 2.31
C ARG A 126 1.19 -13.51 3.79
N LEU A 127 0.60 -12.67 4.63
CA LEU A 127 0.77 -12.70 6.08
C LEU A 127 -0.56 -13.04 6.77
N SER A 128 -0.43 -13.65 7.96
CA SER A 128 -1.51 -13.62 8.95
C SER A 128 -1.58 -12.23 9.60
N GLU A 129 -2.68 -11.93 10.28
CA GLU A 129 -2.79 -10.69 11.06
C GLU A 129 -1.69 -10.58 12.12
N GLN A 130 -1.43 -11.66 12.86
CA GLN A 130 -0.37 -11.70 13.87
C GLN A 130 1.02 -11.47 13.25
N SER A 131 1.28 -12.06 12.08
CA SER A 131 2.53 -11.86 11.36
C SER A 131 2.68 -10.42 10.84
N ALA A 132 1.59 -9.79 10.43
CA ALA A 132 1.59 -8.38 10.01
C ALA A 132 1.87 -7.43 11.19
N LEU A 133 1.25 -7.66 12.35
CA LEU A 133 1.54 -6.91 13.57
C LEU A 133 2.99 -7.08 14.02
N ALA A 134 3.53 -8.30 13.98
CA ALA A 134 4.93 -8.55 14.28
C ALA A 134 5.87 -7.83 13.29
N THR A 135 5.51 -7.84 12.00
CA THR A 135 6.26 -7.10 10.96
C THR A 135 6.28 -5.61 11.25
N LEU A 136 5.13 -5.01 11.60
CA LEU A 136 5.03 -3.59 11.96
C LEU A 136 5.91 -3.25 13.18
N ALA A 137 5.91 -4.07 14.23
CA ALA A 137 6.75 -3.84 15.40
C ALA A 137 8.26 -3.88 15.07
N ILE A 138 8.67 -4.81 14.21
CA ILE A 138 10.06 -4.89 13.73
C ILE A 138 10.42 -3.63 12.92
N LYS A 139 9.56 -3.22 11.97
CA LYS A 139 9.81 -2.04 11.14
C LYS A 139 9.82 -0.75 11.95
N GLU A 140 8.90 -0.59 12.90
CA GLU A 140 8.86 0.54 13.83
C GLU A 140 10.18 0.68 14.59
N SER A 141 10.72 -0.44 15.13
CA SER A 141 12.01 -0.43 15.84
C SER A 141 13.16 0.03 14.94
N ILE A 142 13.18 -0.40 13.67
CA ILE A 142 14.20 -0.01 12.70
C ILE A 142 14.10 1.50 12.39
N VAL A 143 12.88 1.98 12.11
CA VAL A 143 12.64 3.40 11.80
C VAL A 143 13.08 4.29 12.97
N ARG A 144 12.71 3.95 14.22
CA ARG A 144 13.15 4.71 15.41
C ARG A 144 14.67 4.76 15.54
N LYS A 145 15.36 3.63 15.39
CA LYS A 145 16.82 3.57 15.46
C LYS A 145 17.49 4.42 14.39
N ASN A 146 16.95 4.46 13.18
CA ASN A 146 17.50 5.27 12.09
C ASN A 146 17.35 6.76 12.41
N LEU A 147 16.18 7.19 12.87
CA LEU A 147 15.94 8.58 13.28
C LEU A 147 16.88 9.03 14.42
N GLU A 148 17.06 8.20 15.44
CA GLU A 148 17.99 8.49 16.54
C GLU A 148 19.45 8.62 16.05
N CYS A 149 19.87 7.75 15.12
CA CYS A 149 21.21 7.81 14.53
C CYS A 149 21.42 9.08 13.72
N ASP A 150 20.42 9.51 12.96
CA ASP A 150 20.53 10.68 12.09
C ASP A 150 20.54 11.98 12.90
N ILE A 151 19.79 12.05 14.01
CA ILE A 151 19.88 13.16 14.96
C ILE A 151 21.30 13.27 15.56
N LYS A 152 21.87 12.15 16.02
CA LYS A 152 23.23 12.13 16.60
C LYS A 152 24.29 12.61 15.61
N LYS A 153 24.24 12.15 14.36
CA LYS A 153 25.17 12.57 13.30
C LYS A 153 25.06 14.06 12.97
N GLN A 154 23.88 14.65 13.09
CA GLN A 154 23.70 16.09 12.89
C GLN A 154 24.28 16.90 14.06
N CYS A 155 24.10 16.43 15.30
CA CYS A 155 24.68 17.07 16.48
C CYS A 155 26.21 17.00 16.53
N GLU A 156 26.85 15.96 15.98
CA GLU A 156 28.31 15.81 15.94
C GLU A 156 29.00 16.63 14.83
N ARG A 157 28.23 17.22 13.91
CA ARG A 157 28.73 18.02 12.77
C ARG A 157 28.47 19.51 12.89
N GLY A 158 27.77 19.96 13.93
CA GLY A 158 27.52 21.37 14.25
C GLY A 158 28.45 21.85 15.35
#